data_AF-A0A9W8E380-F1
#
_entry.id   AF-A0A9W8E380-F1
#
_cell.length_a   1.000
_cell.length_b   1.000
_cell.length_c   1.000
_cell.angle_alpha   90.00
_cell.angle_beta   90.00
_cell.angle_gamma   90.00
#
_symmetry.space_group_name_H-M   'P 1'
#
loop_
_entity.id
_entity.type
_entity.pdbx_description
1 polymer ?
#
loop_
_entity_poly.entity_id
_entity_poly.type
_entity_poly.pdbx_seq_one_letter_code
_entity_poly.pdbx_strand_id
1 'polypeptide(L)'
;MASVQSLVERYRDVERHWFQTLHSSEQQALTLEPGERIEQLTPETIEYRLQNLGFYAEVAFMLLGLKPAVLFWFGADTVEGLDVSCPSTRNIQAGSHEPGQTTRVKQHLLEKYVTQVCRVVLGNLCESTTNGGETKDSTLSPPPPRLALVSLPHRLCSPEMDLQSTYICYNRDHPVAQSIMPELLNPAQTTIEEKTLQRLLDYPGTLPTSPDQYPQMIYVEYLVPEQPLAPSSHDTGTPREPRYLCSMSYIAQRSEIPAVRAHFLEYRQAIQQIGLDLRLCI
;
A
#
# COMPACT_ATOMS: atom_id res chain seq x y z
N MET A 1 -5.64 -1.25 25.58
CA MET A 1 -5.20 -1.47 24.18
C MET A 1 -5.58 -0.24 23.37
N ALA A 2 -4.78 0.13 22.36
CA ALA A 2 -5.13 1.23 21.45
C ALA A 2 -6.39 0.87 20.65
N SER A 3 -7.26 1.85 20.37
CA SER A 3 -8.42 1.63 19.49
C SER A 3 -7.96 1.53 18.03
N VAL A 4 -8.75 0.87 17.18
CA VAL A 4 -8.46 0.79 15.72
C VAL A 4 -8.32 2.18 15.11
N GLN A 5 -9.21 3.12 15.46
CA GLN A 5 -9.11 4.50 15.01
C GLN A 5 -7.76 5.13 15.37
N SER A 6 -7.31 5.02 16.63
CA SER A 6 -6.03 5.58 17.06
C SER A 6 -4.83 4.93 16.36
N LEU A 7 -4.92 3.65 16.00
CA LEU A 7 -3.89 2.96 15.23
C LEU A 7 -3.84 3.46 13.79
N VAL A 8 -4.99 3.67 13.15
CA VAL A 8 -5.09 4.22 11.79
C VAL A 8 -4.56 5.66 11.74
N GLU A 9 -4.96 6.52 12.68
CA GLU A 9 -4.47 7.90 12.79
C GLU A 9 -2.94 7.91 12.98
N ARG A 10 -2.44 7.07 13.91
CA ARG A 10 -0.99 6.95 14.13
C ARG A 10 -0.26 6.42 12.89
N TYR A 11 -0.80 5.44 12.18
CA TYR A 11 -0.21 4.93 10.94
C TYR A 11 -0.09 6.04 9.91
N ARG A 12 -1.20 6.76 9.66
CA ARG A 12 -1.27 7.88 8.72
C ARG A 12 -0.25 8.97 9.06
N ASP A 13 -0.11 9.33 10.34
CA ASP A 13 0.83 10.36 10.76
C ASP A 13 2.29 9.94 10.57
N VAL A 14 2.63 8.70 10.93
CA VAL A 14 3.99 8.16 10.77
C VAL A 14 4.35 8.01 9.29
N GLU A 15 3.43 7.50 8.46
CA GLU A 15 3.60 7.38 7.02
C GLU A 15 3.83 8.76 6.36
N ARG A 16 2.96 9.72 6.66
CA ARG A 16 3.08 11.08 6.13
C ARG A 16 4.40 11.73 6.54
N HIS A 17 4.78 11.59 7.82
CA HIS A 17 6.05 12.12 8.30
C HIS A 17 7.22 11.48 7.56
N TRP A 18 7.19 10.16 7.34
CA TRP A 18 8.24 9.46 6.60
C TRP A 18 8.42 10.04 5.18
N PHE A 19 7.34 10.20 4.42
CA PHE A 19 7.40 10.82 3.08
C PHE A 19 8.01 12.24 3.10
N GLN A 20 7.68 13.04 4.12
CA GLN A 20 8.22 14.40 4.28
C GLN A 20 9.72 14.41 4.65
N THR A 21 10.23 13.33 5.24
CA THR A 21 11.65 13.21 5.61
C THR A 21 12.54 12.62 4.52
N LEU A 22 11.95 12.10 3.44
CA LEU A 22 12.71 11.58 2.30
C LEU A 22 13.52 12.69 1.64
N HIS A 23 14.75 12.36 1.25
CA HIS A 23 15.54 13.24 0.40
C HIS A 23 14.89 13.39 -0.98
N SER A 24 15.16 14.50 -1.67
CA SER A 24 14.58 14.77 -3.00
C SER A 24 14.86 13.65 -4.02
N SER A 25 16.04 13.03 -3.96
CA SER A 25 16.38 11.88 -4.82
C SER A 25 15.58 10.62 -4.48
N GLU A 26 15.27 10.38 -3.21
CA GLU A 26 14.43 9.26 -2.78
C GLU A 26 12.98 9.48 -3.19
N GLN A 27 12.49 10.71 -3.03
CA GLN A 27 11.15 11.12 -3.50
C GLN A 27 11.02 10.91 -5.01
N GLN A 28 11.96 11.42 -5.80
CA GLN A 28 11.99 11.23 -7.24
C GLN A 28 11.98 9.75 -7.62
N ALA A 29 12.83 8.93 -6.98
CA ALA A 29 12.91 7.51 -7.25
C ALA A 29 11.58 6.79 -6.99
N LEU A 30 10.87 7.12 -5.92
CA LEU A 30 9.55 6.52 -5.62
C LEU A 30 8.48 6.93 -6.64
N THR A 31 8.52 8.18 -7.09
CA THR A 31 7.48 8.73 -7.97
C THR A 31 7.69 8.45 -9.45
N LEU A 32 8.83 7.85 -9.81
CA LEU A 32 9.17 7.57 -11.21
C LEU A 32 8.49 6.29 -11.68
N GLU A 33 7.74 6.41 -12.78
CA GLU A 33 7.07 5.28 -13.42
C GLU A 33 7.98 4.61 -14.46
N PRO A 34 7.72 3.34 -14.82
CA PRO A 34 8.48 2.65 -15.87
C PRO A 34 8.50 3.43 -17.19
N GLY A 35 9.70 3.69 -17.71
CA GLY A 35 9.91 4.39 -18.99
C GLY A 35 9.88 5.92 -18.92
N GLU A 36 9.58 6.50 -17.76
CA GLU A 36 9.67 7.94 -17.57
C GLU A 36 11.11 8.40 -17.31
N ARG A 37 11.38 9.67 -17.62
CA ARG A 37 12.66 10.31 -17.34
C ARG A 37 12.55 11.21 -16.12
N ILE A 38 13.55 11.18 -15.25
CA ILE A 38 13.54 11.95 -14.00
C ILE A 38 13.40 13.46 -14.23
N GLU A 39 13.92 13.98 -15.34
CA GLU A 39 13.85 15.41 -15.67
C GLU A 39 12.44 15.88 -16.04
N GLN A 40 11.50 14.95 -16.28
CA GLN A 40 10.10 15.25 -16.59
C GLN A 40 9.25 15.43 -15.33
N LEU A 41 9.74 15.05 -14.16
CA LEU A 41 9.01 15.15 -12.91
C LEU A 41 9.10 16.55 -12.32
N THR A 42 8.00 17.29 -12.32
CA THR A 42 7.90 18.56 -11.59
C THR A 42 7.75 18.32 -10.08
N PRO A 43 8.13 19.27 -9.21
CA PRO A 43 7.91 19.16 -7.77
C PRO A 43 6.44 18.85 -7.40
N GLU A 44 5.49 19.45 -8.12
CA GLU A 44 4.06 19.23 -7.89
C GLU A 44 3.63 17.80 -8.27
N THR A 45 4.22 17.26 -9.35
CA THR A 45 3.98 15.87 -9.78
C THR A 45 4.54 14.89 -8.75
N ILE A 46 5.74 15.16 -8.21
CA ILE A 46 6.35 14.35 -7.16
C ILE A 46 5.49 14.38 -5.90
N GLU A 47 5.09 15.56 -5.43
CA GLU A 47 4.23 15.70 -4.26
C GLU A 47 2.93 14.92 -4.43
N TYR A 48 2.26 15.08 -5.58
CA TYR A 48 1.03 14.39 -5.90
C TYR A 48 1.19 12.86 -5.93
N ARG A 49 2.26 12.35 -6.55
CA ARG A 49 2.50 10.90 -6.64
C ARG A 49 2.86 10.30 -5.29
N LEU A 50 3.69 10.97 -4.47
CA LEU A 50 3.98 10.52 -3.11
C LEU A 50 2.71 10.41 -2.25
N GLN A 51 1.78 11.35 -2.40
CA GLN A 51 0.50 11.31 -1.70
C GLN A 51 -0.35 10.11 -2.10
N ASN A 52 -0.23 9.63 -3.34
CA ASN A 52 -0.93 8.45 -3.85
C ASN A 52 -0.18 7.13 -3.61
N LEU A 53 1.05 7.16 -3.09
CA LEU A 53 1.80 5.96 -2.68
C LEU A 53 1.48 5.50 -1.24
N GLY A 54 0.65 6.24 -0.52
CA GLY A 54 0.31 5.91 0.87
C GLY A 54 -0.56 4.66 0.98
N PHE A 55 -0.25 3.81 1.95
CA PHE A 55 -0.99 2.57 2.22
C PHE A 55 -1.94 2.68 3.41
N TYR A 56 -2.03 3.84 4.07
CA TYR A 56 -2.80 3.97 5.32
C TYR A 56 -4.25 3.51 5.21
N ALA A 57 -4.91 3.72 4.06
CA ALA A 57 -6.30 3.34 3.88
C ALA A 57 -6.46 1.82 3.72
N GLU A 58 -5.59 1.18 2.94
CA GLU A 58 -5.54 -0.29 2.85
C GLU A 58 -5.23 -0.93 4.21
N VAL A 59 -4.30 -0.35 4.96
CA VAL A 59 -4.01 -0.76 6.34
C VAL A 59 -5.22 -0.54 7.25
N ALA A 60 -5.97 0.55 7.07
CA ALA A 60 -7.22 0.77 7.81
C ALA A 60 -8.27 -0.30 7.51
N PHE A 61 -8.47 -0.68 6.23
CA PHE A 61 -9.38 -1.76 5.86
C PHE A 61 -8.97 -3.09 6.49
N MET A 62 -7.66 -3.38 6.51
CA MET A 62 -7.14 -4.59 7.18
C MET A 62 -7.34 -4.55 8.70
N LEU A 63 -7.08 -3.40 9.34
CA LEU A 63 -7.27 -3.22 10.79
C LEU A 63 -8.74 -3.26 11.22
N LEU A 64 -9.66 -2.90 10.32
CA LEU A 64 -11.11 -3.06 10.49
C LEU A 64 -11.60 -4.49 10.20
N GLY A 65 -10.70 -5.38 9.77
CA GLY A 65 -11.03 -6.77 9.45
C GLY A 65 -11.74 -6.98 8.11
N LEU A 66 -11.82 -5.95 7.27
CA LEU A 66 -12.41 -6.05 5.92
C LEU A 66 -11.45 -6.71 4.94
N LYS A 67 -10.21 -6.21 4.91
CA LYS A 67 -9.22 -6.63 3.92
C LYS A 67 -8.35 -7.77 4.47
N PRO A 68 -8.16 -8.87 3.73
CA PRO A 68 -7.32 -9.97 4.20
C PRO A 68 -5.84 -9.60 4.27
N ALA A 69 -5.34 -8.88 3.27
CA ALA A 69 -3.93 -8.56 3.13
C ALA A 69 -3.69 -7.27 2.33
N VAL A 70 -2.53 -6.65 2.57
CA VAL A 70 -1.99 -5.49 1.86
C VAL A 70 -0.61 -5.86 1.32
N LEU A 71 -0.34 -5.51 0.06
CA LEU A 71 0.98 -5.61 -0.54
C LEU A 71 1.68 -4.26 -0.45
N PHE A 72 2.83 -4.22 0.22
CA PHE A 72 3.73 -3.08 0.18
C PHE A 72 4.75 -3.30 -0.94
N TRP A 73 4.61 -2.50 -1.98
CA TRP A 73 5.42 -2.58 -3.19
C TRP A 73 5.60 -1.19 -3.80
N PHE A 74 6.82 -0.85 -4.23
CA PHE A 74 7.14 0.43 -4.85
C PHE A 74 7.49 0.31 -6.34
N GLY A 75 7.25 -0.84 -6.95
CA GLY A 75 7.65 -1.11 -8.33
C GLY A 75 9.01 -1.81 -8.45
N ALA A 76 9.32 -2.26 -9.66
CA ALA A 76 10.66 -2.73 -10.01
C ALA A 76 11.62 -1.55 -10.19
N ASP A 77 12.90 -1.78 -9.86
CA ASP A 77 14.00 -0.81 -9.94
C ASP A 77 14.56 -0.59 -11.36
N THR A 78 13.96 -1.16 -12.40
CA THR A 78 14.44 -1.00 -13.78
C THR A 78 14.08 0.38 -14.31
N VAL A 79 14.82 1.39 -13.86
CA VAL A 79 14.90 2.69 -14.50
C VAL A 79 16.26 2.79 -15.16
N GLU A 80 16.28 2.83 -16.49
CA GLU A 80 17.50 3.13 -17.24
C GLU A 80 17.89 4.61 -17.01
N GLY A 81 19.15 4.87 -16.62
CA GLY A 81 19.70 6.23 -16.60
C GLY A 81 19.69 6.97 -15.25
N LEU A 82 19.25 6.33 -14.16
CA LEU A 82 19.41 6.90 -12.81
C LEU A 82 20.86 6.71 -12.34
N ASP A 83 21.71 7.73 -12.54
CA ASP A 83 23.05 7.79 -11.93
C ASP A 83 22.89 8.15 -10.44
N VAL A 84 22.48 7.15 -9.64
CA VAL A 84 22.19 7.32 -8.21
C VAL A 84 23.50 7.33 -7.42
N SER A 85 24.32 8.34 -7.66
CA SER A 85 25.45 8.67 -6.78
C SER A 85 24.93 9.34 -5.49
N CYS A 86 24.00 8.66 -4.80
CA CYS A 86 23.47 9.07 -3.51
C CYS A 86 24.58 8.98 -2.44
N PRO A 87 24.82 10.02 -1.63
CA PRO A 87 25.79 9.96 -0.54
C PRO A 87 25.46 8.88 0.50
N SER A 88 24.18 8.54 0.66
CA SER A 88 23.67 7.53 1.59
C SER A 88 23.92 6.08 1.16
N THR A 89 24.19 5.81 -0.14
CA THR A 89 24.53 4.47 -0.64
C THR A 89 26.03 4.22 -0.75
N ARG A 90 26.90 5.25 -0.60
CA ARG A 90 28.36 5.11 -0.70
C ARG A 90 29.00 4.21 0.37
N ASN A 91 28.29 3.88 1.45
CA ASN A 91 28.76 2.93 2.46
C ASN A 91 28.38 1.47 2.17
N ILE A 92 27.65 1.19 1.09
CA ILE A 92 27.35 -0.17 0.64
C ILE A 92 28.39 -0.54 -0.41
N GLN A 93 29.52 -1.07 0.07
CA GLN A 93 30.61 -1.70 -0.67
C GLN A 93 31.37 -0.85 -1.71
N ALA A 94 32.48 -0.27 -1.26
CA ALA A 94 33.61 0.12 -2.11
C ALA A 94 34.39 -1.13 -2.62
N GLY A 95 33.70 -2.01 -3.35
CA GLY A 95 34.29 -3.16 -4.02
C GLY A 95 33.82 -3.17 -5.47
N SER A 96 34.72 -2.83 -6.39
CA SER A 96 34.61 -3.00 -7.85
C SER A 96 33.23 -2.72 -8.48
N HIS A 97 33.09 -1.56 -9.11
CA HIS A 97 31.99 -1.27 -10.04
C HIS A 97 31.97 -2.30 -11.17
N GLU A 98 31.13 -3.33 -11.05
CA GLU A 98 30.69 -4.08 -12.21
C GLU A 98 29.60 -3.28 -12.94
N PRO A 99 29.72 -3.07 -14.26
CA PRO A 99 28.64 -2.50 -15.07
C PRO A 99 27.46 -3.48 -15.05
N GLY A 100 26.43 -3.18 -14.26
CA GLY A 100 25.28 -4.06 -14.05
C GLY A 100 24.60 -3.98 -12.68
N GLN A 101 25.19 -3.28 -11.69
CA GLN A 101 24.50 -2.98 -10.43
C GLN A 101 23.44 -1.90 -10.64
N THR A 102 22.29 -2.29 -11.19
CA THR A 102 21.05 -1.51 -11.14
C THR A 102 20.76 -1.23 -9.67
N THR A 103 20.74 0.04 -9.30
CA THR A 103 20.59 0.43 -7.90
C THR A 103 19.21 0.03 -7.45
N ARG A 104 19.13 -0.82 -6.42
CA ARG A 104 17.88 -1.31 -5.82
C ARG A 104 17.23 -0.26 -4.91
N VAL A 105 17.02 0.96 -5.44
CA VAL A 105 16.61 2.12 -4.63
C VAL A 105 15.22 1.91 -4.04
N LYS A 106 14.24 1.51 -4.85
CA LYS A 106 12.86 1.27 -4.42
C LYS A 106 12.80 0.11 -3.44
N GLN A 107 13.57 -0.95 -3.63
CA GLN A 107 13.68 -2.01 -2.63
C GLN A 107 14.25 -1.49 -1.30
N HIS A 108 15.34 -0.72 -1.32
CA HIS A 108 15.91 -0.16 -0.10
C HIS A 108 14.93 0.79 0.61
N LEU A 109 14.22 1.62 -0.14
CA LEU A 109 13.19 2.51 0.38
C LEU A 109 12.00 1.74 0.95
N LEU A 110 11.62 0.63 0.34
CA LEU A 110 10.59 -0.26 0.87
C LEU A 110 11.02 -0.90 2.20
N GLU A 111 12.28 -1.34 2.33
CA GLU A 111 12.83 -1.85 3.59
C GLU A 111 12.84 -0.78 4.69
N LYS A 112 13.21 0.47 4.34
CA LYS A 112 13.12 1.63 5.24
C LYS A 112 11.67 1.89 5.65
N TYR A 113 10.74 1.92 4.70
CA TYR A 113 9.32 2.13 4.95
C TYR A 113 8.76 1.05 5.90
N VAL A 114 9.01 -0.23 5.62
CA VAL A 114 8.58 -1.34 6.49
C VAL A 114 9.13 -1.19 7.90
N THR A 115 10.40 -0.81 8.05
CA THR A 115 11.04 -0.68 9.35
C THR A 115 10.58 0.55 10.14
N GLN A 116 10.47 1.70 9.47
CA GLN A 116 10.24 3.00 10.10
C GLN A 116 8.75 3.37 10.19
N VAL A 117 7.91 2.78 9.34
CA VAL A 117 6.46 3.02 9.32
C VAL A 117 5.71 1.79 9.83
N CYS A 118 5.77 0.68 9.08
CA CYS A 118 4.94 -0.49 9.36
C CYS A 118 5.23 -1.09 10.73
N ARG A 119 6.50 -1.40 11.03
CA ARG A 119 6.88 -2.04 12.32
C ARG A 119 6.69 -1.11 13.52
N VAL A 120 6.84 0.20 13.34
CA VAL A 120 6.64 1.18 14.43
C VAL A 120 5.20 1.21 14.92
N VAL A 121 4.23 1.01 14.02
CA VAL A 121 2.81 1.10 14.35
C VAL A 121 2.17 -0.28 14.52
N LEU A 122 2.48 -1.22 13.62
CA LEU A 122 1.88 -2.55 13.56
C LEU A 122 2.68 -3.62 14.30
N GLY A 123 3.94 -3.36 14.69
CA GLY A 123 4.85 -4.37 15.25
C GLY A 123 4.26 -5.12 16.46
N ASN A 124 3.59 -4.41 17.37
CA ASN A 124 2.93 -5.01 18.53
C ASN A 124 1.81 -5.99 18.14
N LEU A 125 1.13 -5.77 16.99
CA LEU A 125 0.11 -6.68 16.46
C LEU A 125 0.72 -7.90 15.77
N CYS A 126 1.97 -7.78 15.30
CA CYS A 126 2.72 -8.86 14.65
C CYS A 126 3.39 -9.81 15.67
N GLU A 127 3.86 -9.29 16.80
CA GLU A 127 4.67 -10.04 17.77
C GLU A 127 3.85 -10.75 18.87
N SER A 128 2.54 -10.48 18.93
CA SER A 128 1.58 -11.10 19.86
C SER A 128 1.49 -12.63 19.67
N THR A 129 2.45 -13.37 20.21
CA THR A 129 2.49 -14.84 20.20
C THR A 129 2.29 -15.45 21.58
N THR A 130 2.13 -14.65 22.63
CA THR A 130 2.36 -15.17 23.98
C THR A 130 1.21 -14.96 24.95
N ASN A 131 0.81 -16.11 25.50
CA ASN A 131 0.45 -16.36 26.89
C ASN A 131 -0.87 -15.73 27.36
N GLY A 132 -1.89 -16.60 27.43
CA GLY A 132 -3.22 -16.36 27.98
C GLY A 132 -3.21 -15.96 29.45
N GLY A 133 -2.76 -14.75 29.74
CA GLY A 133 -3.11 -14.03 30.94
C GLY A 133 -4.55 -13.55 30.78
N GLU A 134 -5.47 -14.15 31.53
CA GLU A 134 -6.87 -13.74 31.63
C GLU A 134 -6.97 -12.26 32.02
N THR A 135 -7.17 -11.37 31.05
CA THR A 135 -7.50 -9.96 31.33
C THR A 135 -9.00 -9.82 31.48
N LYS A 136 -9.37 -9.45 32.71
CA LYS A 136 -10.71 -9.14 33.20
C LYS A 136 -11.46 -8.15 32.30
N ASP A 137 -12.75 -8.47 32.13
CA ASP A 137 -13.84 -7.69 31.53
C ASP A 137 -13.59 -6.17 31.49
N SER A 138 -13.19 -5.66 30.32
CA SER A 138 -13.35 -4.26 29.96
C SER A 138 -14.04 -4.15 28.60
N THR A 139 -15.36 -4.02 28.66
CA THR A 139 -16.28 -3.34 27.74
C THR A 139 -15.87 -3.04 26.28
N LEU A 140 -16.66 -3.67 25.38
CA LEU A 140 -17.37 -3.14 24.20
C LEU A 140 -16.65 -2.83 22.87
N SER A 141 -15.33 -2.81 22.77
CA SER A 141 -14.66 -2.78 21.46
C SER A 141 -13.99 -4.11 21.13
N PRO A 142 -14.15 -4.64 19.91
CA PRO A 142 -13.42 -5.84 19.49
C PRO A 142 -11.91 -5.55 19.56
N PRO A 143 -11.08 -6.55 19.96
CA PRO A 143 -9.64 -6.39 19.95
C PRO A 143 -9.15 -6.15 18.51
N PRO A 144 -8.02 -5.43 18.33
CA PRO A 144 -7.42 -5.28 17.02
C PRO A 144 -7.00 -6.65 16.46
N PRO A 145 -6.98 -6.82 15.12
CA PRO A 145 -6.60 -8.08 14.50
C PRO A 145 -5.13 -8.43 14.77
N ARG A 146 -4.83 -9.73 14.82
CA ARG A 146 -3.46 -10.22 14.84
C ARG A 146 -2.91 -10.15 13.42
N LEU A 147 -1.77 -9.51 13.26
CA LEU A 147 -1.16 -9.31 11.95
C LEU A 147 0.06 -10.21 11.76
N ALA A 148 0.45 -10.40 10.51
CA ALA A 148 1.76 -10.89 10.13
C ALA A 148 2.31 -9.98 9.04
N LEU A 149 3.62 -9.71 9.08
CA LEU A 149 4.32 -8.90 8.09
C LEU A 149 5.55 -9.65 7.62
N VAL A 150 5.56 -10.06 6.36
CA VAL A 150 6.54 -11.00 5.81
C VAL A 150 6.99 -10.51 4.44
N SER A 151 8.29 -10.61 4.16
CA SER A 151 8.80 -10.42 2.79
C SER A 151 8.49 -11.65 1.94
N LEU A 152 8.08 -11.47 0.68
CA LEU A 152 7.96 -12.59 -0.24
C LEU A 152 9.36 -13.17 -0.48
N PRO A 153 9.60 -14.46 -0.14
CA PRO A 153 10.96 -15.02 -0.15
C PRO A 153 11.44 -15.40 -1.56
N HIS A 154 10.56 -15.30 -2.56
CA HIS A 154 10.79 -15.74 -3.93
C HIS A 154 10.10 -14.78 -4.91
N ARG A 155 10.45 -14.88 -6.19
CA ARG A 155 9.76 -14.16 -7.26
C ARG A 155 8.43 -14.84 -7.56
N LEU A 156 7.36 -14.07 -7.52
CA LEU A 156 6.00 -14.51 -7.80
C LEU A 156 5.37 -13.56 -8.81
N CYS A 157 4.84 -14.10 -9.91
CA CYS A 157 4.21 -13.30 -10.96
C CYS A 157 2.70 -13.58 -11.04
N SER A 158 1.89 -12.54 -11.20
CA SER A 158 0.54 -12.64 -11.76
C SER A 158 0.55 -12.18 -13.22
N PRO A 159 -0.56 -12.30 -13.97
CA PRO A 159 -0.64 -11.74 -15.32
C PRO A 159 -0.40 -10.22 -15.38
N GLU A 160 -0.66 -9.48 -14.30
CA GLU A 160 -0.50 -8.01 -14.24
C GLU A 160 0.73 -7.56 -13.45
N MET A 161 1.19 -8.36 -12.47
CA MET A 161 2.19 -7.90 -11.49
C MET A 161 3.39 -8.84 -11.39
N ASP A 162 4.58 -8.26 -11.25
CA ASP A 162 5.76 -8.94 -10.72
C ASP A 162 5.93 -8.58 -9.25
N LEU A 163 5.66 -9.53 -8.37
CA LEU A 163 5.67 -9.32 -6.92
C LEU A 163 7.06 -9.50 -6.31
N GLN A 164 8.13 -9.54 -7.12
CA GLN A 164 9.50 -9.56 -6.60
C GLN A 164 9.74 -8.39 -5.63
N SER A 165 10.44 -8.69 -4.53
CA SER A 165 10.79 -7.72 -3.48
C SER A 165 9.59 -7.06 -2.79
N THR A 166 8.43 -7.72 -2.78
CA THR A 166 7.23 -7.24 -2.09
C THR A 166 7.20 -7.68 -0.62
N TYR A 167 6.63 -6.85 0.24
CA TYR A 167 6.20 -7.27 1.58
C TYR A 167 4.69 -7.46 1.59
N ILE A 168 4.22 -8.50 2.27
CA ILE A 168 2.81 -8.70 2.55
C ILE A 168 2.54 -8.49 4.04
N CYS A 169 1.56 -7.65 4.35
CA CYS A 169 0.93 -7.63 5.66
C CYS A 169 -0.44 -8.27 5.58
N TYR A 170 -0.76 -9.19 6.49
CA TYR A 170 -2.06 -9.86 6.46
C TYR A 170 -2.65 -10.05 7.84
N ASN A 171 -3.98 -10.01 7.88
CA ASN A 171 -4.77 -10.28 9.06
C ASN A 171 -4.88 -11.80 9.27
N ARG A 172 -4.24 -12.32 10.32
CA ARG A 172 -4.22 -13.75 10.67
C ARG A 172 -5.59 -14.28 11.12
N ASP A 173 -6.48 -13.39 11.53
CA ASP A 173 -7.82 -13.74 12.00
C ASP A 173 -8.84 -13.74 10.84
N HIS A 174 -8.46 -13.27 9.65
CA HIS A 174 -9.32 -13.27 8.48
C HIS A 174 -9.52 -14.71 7.92
N PRO A 175 -10.72 -15.12 7.48
CA PRO A 175 -10.95 -16.48 6.96
C PRO A 175 -10.04 -16.89 5.80
N VAL A 176 -9.63 -15.92 4.98
CA VAL A 176 -8.75 -16.13 3.81
C VAL A 176 -7.27 -16.30 4.20
N ALA A 177 -6.87 -15.97 5.44
CA ALA A 177 -5.47 -15.99 5.87
C ALA A 177 -4.81 -17.37 5.70
N GLN A 178 -5.58 -18.45 5.82
CA GLN A 178 -5.09 -19.82 5.62
C GLN A 178 -4.59 -20.09 4.20
N SER A 179 -5.07 -19.33 3.21
CA SER A 179 -4.62 -19.44 1.82
C SER A 179 -3.35 -18.61 1.54
N ILE A 180 -2.99 -17.63 2.36
CA ILE A 180 -1.83 -16.77 2.09
C ILE A 180 -0.52 -17.57 2.10
N MET A 181 -0.36 -18.46 3.08
CA MET A 181 0.85 -19.30 3.18
C MET A 181 1.06 -20.19 1.94
N PRO A 182 0.10 -21.04 1.51
CA PRO A 182 0.30 -21.91 0.36
C PRO A 182 0.34 -21.16 -0.98
N GLU A 183 -0.34 -20.02 -1.14
CA GLU A 183 -0.48 -19.32 -2.43
C GLU A 183 0.56 -18.22 -2.66
N LEU A 184 0.98 -17.50 -1.62
CA LEU A 184 1.91 -16.36 -1.75
C LEU A 184 3.28 -16.64 -1.14
N LEU A 185 3.36 -17.48 -0.12
CA LEU A 185 4.59 -17.69 0.64
C LEU A 185 5.28 -19.03 0.36
N ASN A 186 4.69 -19.87 -0.51
CA ASN A 186 5.28 -21.14 -0.94
C ASN A 186 6.43 -20.91 -1.93
N PRO A 187 7.70 -21.19 -1.57
CA PRO A 187 8.84 -20.93 -2.45
C PRO A 187 8.86 -21.73 -3.75
N ALA A 188 8.08 -22.82 -3.85
CA ALA A 188 7.94 -23.60 -5.07
C ALA A 188 6.98 -22.96 -6.08
N GLN A 189 6.15 -22.00 -5.63
CA GLN A 189 5.21 -21.30 -6.48
C GLN A 189 5.91 -20.10 -7.14
N THR A 190 5.86 -20.02 -8.46
CA THR A 190 6.47 -18.90 -9.20
C THR A 190 5.43 -18.04 -9.92
N THR A 191 4.19 -18.53 -10.00
CA THR A 191 3.06 -17.82 -10.59
C THR A 191 1.83 -17.92 -9.69
N ILE A 192 0.99 -16.91 -9.70
CA ILE A 192 -0.32 -16.91 -9.04
C ILE A 192 -1.40 -16.50 -10.04
N GLU A 193 -2.53 -17.22 -10.01
CA GLU A 193 -3.68 -16.84 -10.80
C GLU A 193 -4.27 -15.53 -10.29
N GLU A 194 -4.68 -14.68 -11.22
CA GLU A 194 -5.29 -13.38 -10.91
C GLU A 194 -6.52 -13.51 -10.01
N LYS A 195 -7.37 -14.52 -10.24
CA LYS A 195 -8.54 -14.80 -9.41
C LYS A 195 -8.16 -15.13 -7.96
N THR A 196 -7.02 -15.79 -7.76
CA THR A 196 -6.50 -16.04 -6.42
C THR A 196 -6.04 -14.73 -5.80
N LEU A 197 -5.31 -13.89 -6.54
CA LEU A 197 -4.84 -12.59 -6.05
C LEU A 197 -6.01 -11.66 -5.67
N GLN A 198 -7.06 -11.57 -6.51
CA GLN A 198 -8.33 -10.90 -6.23
C GLN A 198 -8.91 -11.28 -4.87
N ARG A 199 -8.97 -12.58 -4.57
CA ARG A 199 -9.50 -13.07 -3.30
C ARG A 199 -8.59 -12.74 -2.12
N LEU A 200 -7.27 -12.81 -2.31
CA LEU A 200 -6.30 -12.56 -1.24
C LEU A 200 -6.18 -11.07 -0.91
N LEU A 201 -6.34 -10.19 -1.90
CA LEU A 201 -6.26 -8.74 -1.76
C LEU A 201 -7.63 -8.04 -1.73
N ASP A 202 -8.71 -8.81 -1.86
CA ASP A 202 -10.10 -8.35 -1.84
C ASP A 202 -10.37 -7.18 -2.79
N TYR A 203 -10.39 -7.48 -4.09
CA TYR A 203 -10.93 -6.59 -5.11
C TYR A 203 -11.83 -7.36 -6.10
N PRO A 204 -12.94 -6.74 -6.57
CA PRO A 204 -13.97 -7.43 -7.36
C PRO A 204 -13.72 -7.43 -8.88
N GLY A 205 -12.71 -6.70 -9.37
CA GLY A 205 -12.46 -6.54 -10.80
C GLY A 205 -11.67 -7.69 -11.41
N THR A 206 -12.00 -8.07 -12.65
CA THR A 206 -11.26 -9.11 -13.40
C THR A 206 -10.47 -8.56 -14.58
N LEU A 207 -9.27 -9.11 -14.80
CA LEU A 207 -8.46 -8.80 -15.96
C LEU A 207 -9.15 -9.24 -17.27
N PRO A 208 -8.92 -8.52 -18.39
CA PRO A 208 -9.43 -8.93 -19.68
C PRO A 208 -8.77 -10.23 -20.13
N THR A 209 -9.60 -11.16 -20.62
CA THR A 209 -9.20 -12.47 -21.15
C THR A 209 -9.14 -12.49 -22.67
N SER A 210 -9.61 -11.44 -23.34
CA SER A 210 -9.55 -11.26 -24.79
C SER A 210 -9.39 -9.79 -25.19
N PRO A 211 -8.86 -9.51 -26.39
CA PRO A 211 -8.72 -8.14 -26.89
C PRO A 211 -10.02 -7.32 -26.93
N ASP A 212 -11.15 -7.97 -27.19
CA ASP A 212 -12.46 -7.31 -27.27
C ASP A 212 -12.96 -6.80 -25.91
N GLN A 213 -12.36 -7.25 -24.81
CA GLN A 213 -12.68 -6.79 -23.45
C GLN A 213 -11.95 -5.52 -23.05
N TYR A 214 -10.82 -5.16 -23.69
CA TYR A 214 -10.06 -3.94 -23.33
C TYR A 214 -10.91 -2.66 -23.37
N PRO A 215 -11.75 -2.40 -24.41
CA PRO A 215 -12.60 -1.22 -24.43
C PRO A 215 -13.70 -1.20 -23.35
N GLN A 216 -13.94 -2.34 -22.68
CA GLN A 216 -14.90 -2.46 -21.57
C GLN A 216 -14.25 -2.29 -20.20
N MET A 217 -12.92 -2.17 -20.13
CA MET A 217 -12.23 -1.95 -18.87
C MET A 217 -12.47 -0.54 -18.37
N ILE A 218 -12.73 -0.43 -17.07
CA ILE A 218 -12.83 0.82 -16.33
C ILE A 218 -11.79 0.82 -15.22
N TYR A 219 -11.28 2.00 -14.91
CA TYR A 219 -10.41 2.21 -13.77
C TYR A 219 -11.28 2.59 -12.57
N VAL A 220 -11.07 1.91 -11.44
CA VAL A 220 -11.84 2.07 -10.22
C VAL A 220 -10.91 2.61 -9.14
N GLU A 221 -11.32 3.69 -8.49
CA GLU A 221 -10.60 4.23 -7.34
C GLU A 221 -11.54 4.46 -6.16
N TYR A 222 -11.07 4.06 -4.98
CA TYR A 222 -11.67 4.48 -3.72
C TYR A 222 -10.86 5.65 -3.18
N LEU A 223 -11.53 6.77 -2.95
CA LEU A 223 -10.90 8.04 -2.59
C LEU A 223 -11.31 8.45 -1.18
N VAL A 224 -10.37 8.96 -0.39
CA VAL A 224 -10.66 9.57 0.92
C VAL A 224 -10.32 11.07 0.82
N PRO A 225 -11.25 11.98 1.18
CA PRO A 225 -10.95 13.40 1.26
C PRO A 225 -9.78 13.64 2.20
N GLU A 226 -8.78 14.38 1.71
CA GLU A 226 -7.73 14.86 2.57
C GLU A 226 -8.34 15.90 3.50
N GLN A 227 -8.41 15.57 4.80
CA GLN A 227 -8.78 16.56 5.81
C GLN A 227 -7.83 17.76 5.70
N PRO A 228 -8.35 19.00 5.61
CA PRO A 228 -7.52 20.19 5.56
C PRO A 228 -6.57 20.16 6.75
N LEU A 229 -5.26 20.24 6.48
CA LEU A 229 -4.32 20.59 7.53
C LEU A 229 -4.78 21.93 8.11
N ALA A 230 -4.65 22.11 9.43
CA ALA A 230 -4.96 23.36 10.09
C ALA A 230 -4.43 24.53 9.24
N PRO A 231 -5.23 25.59 9.04
CA PRO A 231 -4.94 26.62 8.06
C PRO A 231 -3.51 27.12 8.25
N SER A 232 -2.67 26.94 7.22
CA SER A 232 -1.32 27.47 7.27
C SER A 232 -1.41 28.98 7.43
N SER A 233 -0.53 29.58 8.25
CA SER A 233 -0.50 31.02 8.50
C SER A 233 -0.27 31.89 7.25
N HIS A 234 -0.11 31.27 6.07
CA HIS A 234 0.14 31.91 4.79
C HIS A 234 -0.98 31.71 3.76
N ASP A 235 -2.12 31.10 4.13
CA ASP A 235 -3.18 30.84 3.15
C ASP A 235 -3.95 32.13 2.82
N THR A 236 -3.90 32.55 1.56
CA THR A 236 -4.36 33.85 1.04
C THR A 236 -5.88 33.99 0.93
N GLY A 237 -6.65 33.26 1.74
CA GLY A 237 -8.12 33.35 1.79
C GLY A 237 -8.86 32.76 0.59
N THR A 238 -8.16 32.17 -0.39
CA THR A 238 -8.78 31.42 -1.49
C THR A 238 -9.16 30.01 -1.01
N PRO A 239 -10.42 29.58 -1.15
CA PRO A 239 -10.82 28.21 -0.83
C PRO A 239 -9.99 27.22 -1.66
N ARG A 240 -9.22 26.36 -1.02
CA ARG A 240 -8.55 25.26 -1.72
C ARG A 240 -9.58 24.22 -2.11
N GLU A 241 -9.49 23.73 -3.35
CA GLU A 241 -10.27 22.57 -3.76
C GLU A 241 -9.96 21.38 -2.83
N PRO A 242 -10.97 20.57 -2.46
CA PRO A 242 -10.74 19.40 -1.64
C PRO A 242 -9.81 18.44 -2.38
N ARG A 243 -8.68 18.11 -1.74
CA ARG A 243 -7.78 17.07 -2.22
C ARG A 243 -8.33 15.71 -1.82
N TYR A 244 -8.07 14.70 -2.65
CA TYR A 244 -8.47 13.32 -2.40
C TYR A 244 -7.23 12.44 -2.47
N LEU A 245 -7.14 11.49 -1.55
CA LEU A 245 -6.08 10.48 -1.51
C LEU A 245 -6.64 9.16 -2.04
N CYS A 246 -5.96 8.57 -3.03
CA CYS A 246 -6.29 7.24 -3.49
C CYS A 246 -6.03 6.23 -2.36
N SER A 247 -7.06 5.46 -2.01
CA SER A 247 -7.03 4.47 -0.95
C SER A 247 -6.86 3.05 -1.46
N MET A 248 -7.38 2.79 -2.65
CA MET A 248 -7.25 1.54 -3.38
C MET A 248 -7.63 1.84 -4.83
N SER A 249 -6.88 1.29 -5.77
CA SER A 249 -7.24 1.31 -7.18
C SER A 249 -7.09 -0.07 -7.80
N TYR A 250 -7.91 -0.34 -8.81
CA TYR A 250 -7.86 -1.56 -9.61
C TYR A 250 -8.63 -1.34 -10.92
N ILE A 251 -8.50 -2.28 -11.85
CA ILE A 251 -9.30 -2.30 -13.08
C ILE A 251 -10.45 -3.31 -12.95
N ALA A 252 -11.57 -2.99 -13.57
CA ALA A 252 -12.73 -3.87 -13.63
C ALA A 252 -13.38 -3.81 -15.01
N GLN A 253 -14.14 -4.82 -15.38
CA GLN A 253 -15.00 -4.75 -16.56
C GLN A 253 -16.24 -3.90 -16.25
N ARG A 254 -16.77 -3.20 -17.24
CA ARG A 254 -18.00 -2.39 -17.11
C ARG A 254 -19.20 -3.22 -16.62
N SER A 255 -19.25 -4.51 -16.95
CA SER A 255 -20.26 -5.47 -16.45
C SER A 255 -20.16 -5.72 -14.94
N GLU A 256 -19.02 -5.43 -14.31
CA GLU A 256 -18.72 -5.65 -12.90
C GLU A 256 -19.03 -4.43 -12.02
N ILE A 257 -19.49 -3.30 -12.60
CA ILE A 257 -19.90 -2.11 -11.85
C ILE A 257 -20.85 -2.43 -10.67
N PRO A 258 -21.84 -3.35 -10.78
CA PRO A 258 -22.67 -3.72 -9.64
C PRO A 258 -21.87 -4.34 -8.48
N ALA A 259 -20.90 -5.21 -8.77
CA ALA A 259 -20.03 -5.82 -7.76
C ALA A 259 -19.09 -4.78 -7.13
N VAL A 260 -18.51 -3.89 -7.95
CA VAL A 260 -17.72 -2.74 -7.50
C VAL A 260 -18.51 -1.87 -6.53
N ARG A 261 -19.76 -1.54 -6.86
CA ARG A 261 -20.61 -0.73 -5.97
C ARG A 261 -20.95 -1.44 -4.67
N ALA A 262 -21.24 -2.74 -4.71
CA ALA A 262 -21.51 -3.53 -3.51
C ALA A 262 -20.29 -3.55 -2.57
N HIS A 263 -19.11 -3.86 -3.12
CA HIS A 263 -17.84 -3.83 -2.41
C HIS A 263 -17.52 -2.44 -1.83
N PHE A 264 -17.72 -1.38 -2.61
CA PHE A 264 -17.52 0.00 -2.15
C PHE A 264 -18.43 0.34 -0.97
N LEU A 265 -19.70 -0.06 -0.99
CA LEU A 265 -20.64 0.23 0.09
C LEU A 265 -20.24 -0.45 1.40
N GLU A 266 -19.78 -1.70 1.34
CA GLU A 266 -19.24 -2.43 2.50
C GLU A 266 -18.04 -1.69 3.10
N TYR A 267 -17.06 -1.35 2.26
CA TYR A 267 -15.85 -0.63 2.69
C TYR A 267 -16.17 0.76 3.24
N ARG A 268 -17.08 1.49 2.60
CA ARG A 268 -17.53 2.81 3.05
C ARG A 268 -18.20 2.73 4.41
N GLN A 269 -19.07 1.75 4.64
CA GLN A 269 -19.78 1.59 5.91
C GLN A 269 -18.82 1.31 7.06
N ALA A 270 -17.80 0.48 6.85
CA ALA A 270 -16.81 0.19 7.89
C ALA A 270 -15.90 1.39 8.18
N ILE A 271 -15.39 2.07 7.14
CA ILE A 271 -14.44 3.16 7.33
C ILE A 271 -15.09 4.42 7.93
N GLN A 272 -16.41 4.59 7.76
CA GLN A 272 -17.18 5.63 8.46
C GLN A 272 -17.10 5.50 9.98
N GLN A 273 -16.89 4.30 10.51
CA GLN A 273 -16.76 4.06 11.95
C GLN A 273 -15.50 4.70 12.55
N ILE A 274 -14.50 4.98 11.72
CA ILE A 274 -13.27 5.68 12.10
C ILE A 274 -13.22 7.11 11.57
N GLY A 275 -14.38 7.67 11.16
CA GLY A 275 -14.52 9.07 10.78
C GLY A 275 -14.00 9.42 9.37
N LEU A 276 -13.74 8.43 8.52
CA LEU A 276 -13.34 8.65 7.13
C LEU A 276 -14.56 8.54 6.19
N ASP A 277 -14.57 9.33 5.12
CA ASP A 277 -15.64 9.32 4.11
C ASP A 277 -15.11 8.81 2.77
N LEU A 278 -15.29 7.51 2.52
CA LEU A 278 -14.90 6.90 1.24
C LEU A 278 -15.79 7.38 0.09
N ARG A 279 -15.17 7.70 -1.04
CA ARG A 279 -15.81 8.06 -2.32
C ARG A 279 -15.41 7.06 -3.40
N LEU A 280 -16.29 6.84 -4.36
CA LEU A 280 -16.07 5.96 -5.50
C LEU A 280 -15.86 6.81 -6.76
N CYS A 281 -14.77 6.56 -7.48
CA CYS A 281 -14.49 7.11 -8.80
C CYS A 281 -14.46 5.95 -9.81
N ILE A 282 -15.26 6.04 -10.88
CA ILE A 282 -15.37 5.08 -12.00
C ILE A 282 -15.60 5.80 -13.32
#